data_AF-A0A843CAD4-F1
#
_entry.id   AF-A0A843CAD4-F1
#
_cell.length_a   1.000
_cell.length_b   1.000
_cell.length_c   1.000
_cell.angle_alpha   90.00
_cell.angle_beta   90.00
_cell.angle_gamma   90.00
#
_symmetry.space_group_name_H-M   'P 1'
#
loop_
_entity.id
_entity.type
_entity.pdbx_description
1 polymer ?
#
loop_
_entity_poly.entity_id
_entity_poly.type
_entity_poly.pdbx_seq_one_letter_code
_entity_poly.pdbx_strand_id
1 'polypeptide(L)'
;GKPSIVGAATGAVAGLVAITPASGWVGPMASIIIGIAAGTVCYACVAFKNARKWDDALDVWGVHGMGGLTGAILTGTLASPHIWDTGDGIGAWTGTAEGMEQQAINIIAEVISVGYAFGVTIVILKIMDTVWPGGIRVTPKEEEIGLDLAQHGERAYVNE
;
A
#
# COMPACT_ATOMS: atom_id res chain seq x y z
N GLY A 1 11.08 -2.84 -24.13
CA GLY A 1 9.83 -2.48 -23.44
C GLY A 1 9.17 -1.31 -24.14
N LYS A 2 7.87 -1.09 -23.91
CA LYS A 2 7.14 0.12 -24.33
C LYS A 2 6.70 0.87 -23.06
N PRO A 3 6.83 2.20 -23.00
CA PRO A 3 6.37 2.97 -21.84
C PRO A 3 4.85 2.84 -21.66
N SER A 4 4.41 2.68 -20.41
CA SER A 4 3.00 2.55 -20.04
C SER A 4 2.54 3.79 -19.28
N ILE A 5 1.47 4.43 -19.73
CA ILE A 5 0.84 5.57 -19.03
C ILE A 5 0.26 5.13 -17.70
N VAL A 6 -0.41 3.97 -17.68
CA VAL A 6 -0.94 3.37 -16.44
C VAL A 6 0.21 3.08 -15.48
N GLY A 7 1.32 2.52 -15.97
CA GLY A 7 2.51 2.28 -15.15
C GLY A 7 3.12 3.56 -14.56
N ALA A 8 3.14 4.65 -15.34
CA ALA A 8 3.61 5.95 -14.85
C ALA A 8 2.68 6.52 -13.77
N ALA A 9 1.35 6.44 -13.97
CA ALA A 9 0.37 6.88 -12.97
C ALA A 9 0.43 6.04 -11.69
N THR A 10 0.50 4.71 -11.80
CA THR A 10 0.68 3.79 -10.66
C THR A 10 1.99 4.07 -9.93
N GLY A 11 3.08 4.36 -10.65
CA GLY A 11 4.35 4.76 -10.04
C GLY A 11 4.27 6.07 -9.27
N ALA A 12 3.53 7.06 -9.80
CA ALA A 12 3.27 8.31 -9.09
C ALA A 12 2.46 8.08 -7.79
N VAL A 13 1.42 7.24 -7.84
CA VAL A 13 0.65 6.84 -6.64
C VAL A 13 1.53 6.11 -5.64
N ALA A 14 2.37 5.16 -6.08
CA ALA A 14 3.30 4.46 -5.20
C ALA A 14 4.24 5.42 -4.45
N GLY A 15 4.77 6.44 -5.15
CA GLY A 15 5.58 7.49 -4.53
C GLY A 15 4.80 8.30 -3.49
N LEU A 16 3.55 8.69 -3.80
CA LEU A 16 2.66 9.41 -2.88
C LEU A 16 2.32 8.58 -1.62
N VAL A 17 2.04 7.29 -1.80
CA VAL A 17 1.81 6.37 -0.69
C VAL A 17 3.06 6.30 0.20
N ALA A 18 4.23 6.06 -0.39
CA ALA A 18 5.45 5.88 0.39
C ALA A 18 5.95 7.16 1.08
N ILE A 19 5.71 8.34 0.50
CA ILE A 19 6.08 9.61 1.15
C ILE A 19 5.10 10.03 2.25
N THR A 20 3.87 9.48 2.28
CA THR A 20 2.85 9.83 3.28
C THR A 20 3.38 9.80 4.71
N PRO A 21 3.98 8.70 5.22
CA PRO A 21 4.52 8.66 6.58
C PRO A 21 5.81 9.48 6.77
N ALA A 22 6.47 9.90 5.69
CA ALA A 22 7.76 10.59 5.73
C ALA A 22 7.68 12.11 5.52
N SER A 23 6.56 12.59 4.97
CA SER A 23 6.41 13.94 4.41
C SER A 23 6.74 15.09 5.37
N GLY A 24 6.52 14.91 6.67
CA GLY A 24 6.86 15.87 7.72
C GLY A 24 8.23 15.70 8.36
N TRP A 25 9.00 14.68 7.96
CA TRP A 25 10.22 14.25 8.66
C TRP A 25 11.47 14.20 7.78
N VAL A 26 11.32 14.19 6.46
CA VAL A 26 12.45 13.99 5.53
C VAL A 26 12.65 15.19 4.60
N GLY A 27 13.91 15.45 4.25
CA GLY A 27 14.26 16.50 3.29
C GLY A 27 14.06 16.09 1.81
N PRO A 28 14.21 17.02 0.85
CA PRO A 28 13.94 16.76 -0.57
C PRO A 28 14.78 15.63 -1.19
N MET A 29 16.04 15.46 -0.78
CA MET A 29 16.87 14.36 -1.32
C MET A 29 16.40 13.00 -0.82
N ALA A 30 15.98 12.91 0.44
CA ALA A 30 15.41 11.70 1.00
C ALA A 30 14.05 11.37 0.36
N SER A 31 13.22 12.37 0.02
CA SER A 31 11.95 12.11 -0.67
C SER A 31 12.13 11.51 -2.07
N ILE A 32 13.17 11.92 -2.80
CA ILE A 32 13.53 11.31 -4.10
C ILE A 32 13.92 9.83 -3.90
N ILE A 33 14.72 9.53 -2.87
CA ILE A 33 15.12 8.16 -2.55
C ILE A 33 13.89 7.29 -2.25
N ILE A 34 12.98 7.80 -1.42
CA ILE A 34 11.72 7.11 -1.08
C ILE A 34 10.88 6.85 -2.33
N GLY A 35 10.73 7.84 -3.21
CA GLY A 35 9.98 7.69 -4.46
C GLY A 35 10.57 6.60 -5.39
N ILE A 36 11.89 6.58 -5.56
CA ILE A 36 12.58 5.56 -6.38
C ILE A 36 12.43 4.16 -5.76
N ALA A 37 12.61 4.06 -4.44
CA ALA A 37 12.45 2.81 -3.71
C ALA A 37 11.02 2.28 -3.84
N ALA A 38 10.02 3.15 -3.62
CA ALA A 38 8.61 2.81 -3.75
C ALA A 38 8.25 2.35 -5.17
N GLY A 39 8.67 3.09 -6.20
CA GLY A 39 8.43 2.70 -7.60
C GLY A 39 9.00 1.31 -7.92
N THR A 40 10.20 1.02 -7.40
CA THR A 40 10.88 -0.27 -7.63
C THR A 40 10.21 -1.42 -6.87
N VAL A 41 9.97 -1.23 -5.57
CA VAL A 41 9.39 -2.26 -4.69
C VAL A 41 7.95 -2.55 -5.10
N CYS A 42 7.12 -1.52 -5.29
CA CYS A 42 5.72 -1.71 -5.69
C CYS A 42 5.61 -2.41 -7.04
N TYR A 43 6.45 -2.05 -8.02
CA TYR A 43 6.49 -2.76 -9.31
C TYR A 43 6.85 -4.24 -9.14
N ALA A 44 7.88 -4.54 -8.34
CA ALA A 44 8.27 -5.93 -8.07
C ALA A 44 7.16 -6.72 -7.37
N CYS A 45 6.46 -6.11 -6.42
CA CYS A 45 5.33 -6.72 -5.72
C CYS A 45 4.15 -6.98 -6.66
N VAL A 46 3.78 -6.03 -7.53
CA VAL A 46 2.74 -6.23 -8.55
C VAL A 46 3.14 -7.33 -9.54
N ALA A 47 4.40 -7.35 -9.99
CA ALA A 47 4.89 -8.42 -10.84
C ALA A 47 4.82 -9.79 -10.14
N PHE A 48 5.19 -9.84 -8.86
CA PHE A 48 5.10 -11.05 -8.04
C PHE A 48 3.66 -11.53 -7.87
N LYS A 49 2.72 -10.67 -7.46
CA LYS A 49 1.32 -11.09 -7.26
C LYS A 49 0.70 -11.59 -8.56
N ASN A 50 1.02 -10.96 -9.69
CA ASN A 50 0.53 -11.35 -11.01
C ASN A 50 1.11 -12.71 -11.43
N ALA A 51 2.40 -12.96 -11.17
CA ALA A 51 3.00 -14.27 -11.36
C ALA A 51 2.38 -15.36 -10.48
N ARG A 52 1.90 -14.99 -9.28
CA ARG A 52 1.19 -15.88 -8.35
C ARG A 52 -0.32 -15.97 -8.62
N LYS A 53 -0.84 -15.23 -9.61
CA LYS A 53 -2.26 -15.15 -9.98
C LYS A 53 -3.18 -14.78 -8.80
N TRP A 54 -2.73 -13.84 -7.97
CA TRP A 54 -3.56 -13.31 -6.89
C TRP A 54 -4.65 -12.40 -7.48
N ASP A 55 -5.90 -12.62 -7.03
CA ASP A 55 -7.07 -11.81 -7.38
C ASP A 55 -7.10 -10.51 -6.55
N ASP A 56 -6.15 -9.62 -6.85
CA ASP A 56 -6.07 -8.26 -6.31
C ASP A 56 -6.31 -7.28 -7.47
N ALA A 57 -7.59 -6.99 -7.72
CA ALA A 57 -8.07 -6.33 -8.94
C ALA A 57 -7.46 -4.94 -9.20
N LEU A 58 -7.13 -4.19 -8.14
CA LEU A 58 -6.65 -2.80 -8.23
C LEU A 58 -5.19 -2.65 -7.81
N ASP A 59 -4.45 -3.76 -7.72
CA ASP A 59 -3.06 -3.78 -7.26
C ASP A 59 -2.86 -3.16 -5.84
N VAL A 60 -3.89 -3.21 -4.98
CA VAL A 60 -3.92 -2.48 -3.70
C VAL A 60 -2.84 -2.99 -2.77
N TRP A 61 -2.61 -4.30 -2.70
CA TRP A 61 -1.56 -4.85 -1.85
C TRP A 61 -0.17 -4.41 -2.34
N GLY A 62 0.06 -4.48 -3.64
CA GLY A 62 1.37 -4.17 -4.23
C GLY A 62 1.72 -2.69 -4.15
N VAL A 63 0.75 -1.80 -4.33
CA VAL A 63 0.98 -0.34 -4.36
C VAL A 63 0.79 0.30 -2.99
N HIS A 64 -0.32 0.00 -2.29
CA HIS A 64 -0.64 0.64 -1.01
C HIS A 64 -0.03 -0.12 0.16
N GLY A 65 -0.19 -1.45 0.21
CA GLY A 65 0.36 -2.27 1.28
C GLY A 65 1.88 -2.22 1.32
N MET A 66 2.53 -2.62 0.22
CA MET A 66 4.00 -2.66 0.15
C MET A 66 4.63 -1.28 -0.01
N GLY A 67 3.95 -0.33 -0.66
CA GLY A 67 4.40 1.06 -0.74
C GLY A 67 4.36 1.75 0.62
N GLY A 68 3.28 1.56 1.39
CA GLY A 68 3.15 2.09 2.75
C GLY A 68 4.22 1.53 3.68
N LEU A 69 4.40 0.21 3.68
CA LEU A 69 5.45 -0.47 4.45
C LEU A 69 6.85 0.06 4.10
N THR A 70 7.15 0.17 2.80
CA THR A 70 8.44 0.72 2.32
C THR A 70 8.64 2.15 2.81
N GLY A 71 7.61 2.99 2.67
CA GLY A 71 7.60 4.37 3.14
C GLY A 71 7.88 4.49 4.63
N ALA A 72 7.13 3.74 5.45
CA ALA A 72 7.25 3.79 6.90
C ALA A 72 8.61 3.29 7.42
N ILE A 73 9.14 2.22 6.82
CA ILE A 73 10.50 1.74 7.13
C ILE A 73 11.54 2.81 6.78
N LEU A 74 11.42 3.42 5.60
CA LEU A 74 12.35 4.46 5.15
C LEU A 74 12.20 5.78 5.93
N THR A 75 11.01 6.09 6.47
CA THR A 75 10.84 7.20 7.42
C THR A 75 11.75 7.01 8.62
N GLY A 76 11.72 5.82 9.25
CA GLY A 76 12.58 5.52 10.40
C GLY A 76 14.06 5.60 10.05
N THR A 77 14.41 5.35 8.78
CA THR A 77 15.80 5.41 8.32
C THR A 77 16.25 6.83 8.01
N LEU A 78 15.42 7.62 7.33
CA LEU A 78 15.81 8.87 6.66
C LEU A 78 15.27 10.14 7.32
N ALA A 79 14.51 10.01 8.42
CA ALA A 79 14.05 11.15 9.19
C ALA A 79 15.22 12.04 9.64
N SER A 80 14.97 13.34 9.67
CA SER A 80 15.97 14.35 10.03
C SER A 80 15.39 15.32 11.04
N PRO A 81 16.10 15.57 12.16
CA PRO A 81 15.65 16.50 13.20
C PRO A 81 15.66 17.97 12.72
N HIS A 82 16.21 18.24 11.53
CA HIS A 82 16.21 19.59 10.94
C HIS A 82 14.94 19.91 10.14
N ILE A 83 14.06 18.93 9.93
CA ILE A 83 12.82 19.12 9.18
C ILE A 83 11.67 19.51 10.12
N TRP A 84 11.66 18.94 11.32
CA TRP A 84 10.63 19.16 12.32
C TRP A 84 11.18 19.96 13.50
N ASP A 85 10.46 21.01 13.91
CA ASP A 85 10.94 22.04 14.85
C ASP A 85 11.11 21.55 16.31
N THR A 86 10.73 20.32 16.64
CA THR A 86 10.90 19.79 18.00
C THR A 86 12.27 19.15 18.24
N GLY A 87 13.08 18.95 17.19
CA GLY A 87 14.35 18.23 17.28
C GLY A 87 14.19 16.71 17.40
N ASP A 88 12.97 16.19 17.36
CA ASP A 88 12.65 14.77 17.31
C ASP A 88 12.76 14.20 15.89
N GLY A 89 12.68 12.87 15.75
CA GLY A 89 12.70 12.21 14.44
C GLY A 89 14.10 12.05 13.87
N ILE A 90 15.06 11.67 14.72
CA ILE A 90 16.39 11.26 14.25
C ILE A 90 16.25 9.92 13.54
N GLY A 91 16.60 9.88 12.25
CA GLY A 91 16.60 8.63 11.49
C GLY A 91 17.85 7.80 11.71
N ALA A 92 17.73 6.49 11.46
CA ALA A 92 18.82 5.53 11.59
C ALA A 92 20.07 5.85 10.75
N TRP A 93 19.94 6.61 9.66
CA TRP A 93 21.06 7.04 8.82
C TRP A 93 22.14 7.83 9.58
N THR A 94 21.80 8.42 10.72
CA THR A 94 22.74 9.16 11.58
C THR A 94 23.70 8.25 12.36
N GLY A 95 23.43 6.94 12.44
CA GLY A 95 24.24 5.98 13.20
C GLY A 95 24.17 6.14 14.73
N THR A 96 23.26 6.99 15.22
CA THR A 96 23.04 7.23 16.65
C THR A 96 22.13 6.15 17.26
N ALA A 97 22.20 5.98 18.59
CA ALA A 97 21.31 5.07 19.30
C ALA A 97 19.84 5.48 19.14
N GLU A 98 19.54 6.77 19.24
CA GLU A 98 18.20 7.35 19.02
C GLU A 98 17.70 7.07 17.59
N GLY A 99 18.56 7.18 16.58
CA GLY A 99 18.20 6.83 15.21
C GLY A 99 17.89 5.35 15.01
N MET A 100 18.65 4.45 15.64
CA MET A 100 18.37 3.02 15.63
C MET A 100 17.07 2.69 16.37
N GLU A 101 16.80 3.38 17.47
CA GLU A 101 15.55 3.25 18.22
C GLU A 101 14.35 3.67 17.35
N GLN A 102 14.43 4.81 16.67
CA GLN A 102 13.39 5.27 15.75
C GLN A 102 13.13 4.24 14.64
N GLN A 103 14.17 3.66 14.06
CA GLN A 103 14.01 2.58 13.06
C GLN A 103 13.29 1.37 13.62
N ALA A 104 13.64 0.95 14.85
CA ALA A 104 13.00 -0.18 15.51
C ALA A 104 11.52 0.11 15.78
N ILE A 105 11.19 1.33 16.25
CA ILE A 105 9.81 1.78 16.45
C ILE A 105 9.01 1.68 15.15
N ASN A 106 9.53 2.21 14.04
CA ASN A 106 8.85 2.16 12.75
C ASN A 106 8.61 0.71 12.27
N ILE A 107 9.60 -0.17 12.41
CA ILE A 107 9.45 -1.58 12.04
C ILE A 107 8.40 -2.27 12.92
N ILE A 108 8.43 -2.05 14.23
CA ILE A 108 7.47 -2.65 15.17
C ILE A 108 6.06 -2.14 14.88
N ALA A 109 5.89 -0.83 14.65
CA ALA A 109 4.62 -0.22 14.30
C ALA A 109 4.04 -0.83 13.01
N GLU A 110 4.87 -1.04 11.99
CA GLU A 110 4.45 -1.67 10.74
C GLU A 110 4.09 -3.15 10.91
N VAL A 111 4.87 -3.91 11.68
CA VAL A 111 4.55 -5.32 11.98
C VAL A 111 3.20 -5.43 12.69
N ILE A 112 2.95 -4.57 13.68
CA ILE A 112 1.68 -4.50 14.38
C ILE A 112 0.56 -4.10 13.41
N SER A 113 0.77 -3.08 12.58
CA SER A 113 -0.23 -2.58 11.64
C SER A 113 -0.61 -3.62 10.60
N VAL A 114 0.37 -4.32 10.01
CA VAL A 114 0.15 -5.42 9.06
C VAL A 114 -0.57 -6.57 9.76
N GLY A 115 -0.11 -6.98 10.95
CA GLY A 115 -0.72 -8.07 11.72
C GLY A 115 -2.18 -7.78 12.08
N TYR A 116 -2.46 -6.56 12.53
CA TYR A 116 -3.81 -6.10 12.84
C TYR A 116 -4.67 -6.03 11.57
N ALA A 117 -4.24 -5.30 10.55
CA ALA A 117 -5.00 -5.10 9.32
C ALA A 117 -5.32 -6.42 8.62
N PHE A 118 -4.35 -7.31 8.46
CA PHE A 118 -4.55 -8.60 7.83
C PHE A 118 -5.38 -9.54 8.72
N GLY A 119 -5.00 -9.67 9.99
CA GLY A 119 -5.62 -10.61 10.93
C GLY A 119 -7.09 -10.26 11.20
N VAL A 120 -7.37 -9.00 11.55
CA VAL A 120 -8.72 -8.53 11.83
C VAL A 120 -9.58 -8.55 10.56
N THR A 121 -9.06 -8.12 9.42
CA THR A 121 -9.83 -8.15 8.15
C THR A 121 -10.21 -9.57 7.76
N ILE A 122 -9.30 -10.55 7.88
CA ILE A 122 -9.66 -11.96 7.59
C ILE A 122 -10.75 -12.48 8.53
N VAL A 123 -10.70 -12.13 9.81
CA VAL A 123 -11.73 -12.52 10.76
C VAL A 123 -13.07 -11.89 10.37
N ILE A 124 -13.09 -10.60 10.06
CA ILE A 124 -14.30 -9.89 9.61
C ILE A 124 -14.87 -10.54 8.35
N LEU A 125 -14.04 -10.76 7.32
CA LEU A 125 -14.48 -11.35 6.05
C LEU A 125 -15.05 -12.76 6.25
N LYS A 126 -14.43 -13.60 7.07
CA LYS A 126 -14.94 -14.96 7.38
C LYS A 126 -16.26 -14.93 8.14
N ILE A 127 -16.41 -14.01 9.10
CA ILE A 127 -17.67 -13.84 9.83
C ILE A 127 -18.76 -13.37 8.87
N MET A 128 -18.48 -12.36 8.04
CA MET A 128 -19.46 -11.85 7.08
C MET A 128 -19.87 -12.92 6.05
N ASP A 129 -18.91 -13.69 5.54
CA ASP A 129 -19.16 -14.75 4.56
C ASP A 129 -20.03 -15.88 5.12
N THR A 130 -19.95 -16.15 6.42
CA THR A 130 -20.77 -17.16 7.09
C THR A 130 -22.14 -16.64 7.53
N VAL A 131 -22.26 -15.35 7.84
CA VAL A 131 -23.52 -14.73 8.32
C VAL A 131 -24.41 -14.29 7.16
N TRP A 132 -23.84 -13.81 6.05
CA TRP A 132 -24.61 -13.30 4.93
C TRP A 132 -25.17 -14.44 4.07
N PRO A 133 -26.48 -14.48 3.77
CA PRO A 133 -27.05 -15.50 2.90
C PRO A 133 -26.40 -15.46 1.51
N GLY A 134 -25.64 -16.52 1.17
CA GLY A 134 -24.92 -16.61 -0.11
C GLY A 134 -23.47 -16.13 -0.08
N GLY A 135 -22.94 -15.71 1.08
CA GLY A 135 -21.58 -15.21 1.23
C GLY A 135 -21.41 -13.73 0.84
N ILE A 136 -20.19 -13.22 0.95
CA ILE A 136 -19.89 -11.81 0.63
C ILE A 136 -19.53 -11.58 -0.84
N ARG A 137 -19.18 -12.64 -1.58
CA ARG A 137 -18.88 -12.58 -3.02
C ARG A 137 -20.14 -12.98 -3.79
N VAL A 138 -20.41 -12.28 -4.88
CA VAL A 138 -21.50 -12.63 -5.80
C VAL A 138 -21.30 -14.01 -6.40
N THR A 139 -22.39 -14.63 -6.86
CA THR A 139 -22.31 -15.94 -7.50
C THR A 139 -21.58 -15.86 -8.85
N PRO A 140 -20.96 -16.95 -9.34
CA PRO A 140 -20.29 -16.95 -10.65
C PRO A 140 -21.19 -16.53 -11.81
N LYS A 141 -22.49 -16.82 -11.70
CA LYS A 141 -23.50 -16.42 -12.70
C LYS A 141 -23.75 -14.90 -12.67
N GLU A 142 -23.84 -14.30 -11.48
CA GLU A 142 -23.97 -12.84 -11.36
C GLU A 142 -22.71 -12.12 -11.82
N GLU A 143 -21.53 -12.69 -11.55
CA GLU A 143 -20.24 -12.19 -12.04
C GLU A 143 -20.16 -12.25 -13.57
N GLU A 144 -20.64 -13.33 -14.21
CA GLU A 144 -20.68 -13.46 -15.68
C GLU A 144 -21.67 -12.49 -16.35
N ILE A 145 -22.82 -12.25 -15.72
CA ILE A 145 -23.83 -11.29 -16.20
C ILE A 145 -23.32 -9.83 -16.07
N GLY A 146 -22.49 -9.57 -15.06
CA GLY A 146 -22.00 -8.25 -14.69
C GLY A 146 -22.80 -7.63 -13.53
N LEU A 147 -22.07 -7.00 -12.59
CA LEU A 147 -22.61 -6.45 -11.35
C LEU A 147 -23.62 -5.31 -11.58
N ASP A 148 -23.49 -4.55 -12.66
CA ASP A 148 -24.45 -3.51 -13.03
C ASP A 148 -25.85 -4.12 -13.23
N LEU A 149 -25.96 -5.18 -14.02
CA LEU A 149 -27.23 -5.83 -14.30
C LEU A 149 -27.69 -6.69 -13.11
N ALA A 150 -26.79 -7.47 -12.52
CA ALA A 150 -27.13 -8.43 -11.48
C ALA A 150 -27.52 -7.77 -10.16
N GLN A 151 -26.87 -6.67 -9.78
CA GLN A 151 -27.10 -5.99 -8.50
C GLN A 151 -27.89 -4.68 -8.64
N HIS A 152 -27.79 -3.99 -9.79
CA HIS A 152 -28.41 -2.67 -9.98
C HIS A 152 -29.52 -2.66 -11.04
N GLY A 153 -29.66 -3.71 -11.86
CA GLY A 153 -30.68 -3.82 -12.90
C GLY A 153 -30.50 -2.87 -14.10
N GLU A 154 -29.35 -2.19 -14.18
CA GLU A 154 -29.05 -1.18 -15.20
C GLU A 154 -27.71 -1.49 -15.88
N ARG A 155 -27.38 -0.78 -16.97
CA ARG A 155 -26.06 -0.82 -17.60
C ARG A 155 -25.38 0.53 -17.41
N ALA A 156 -24.14 0.57 -16.94
CA ALA A 156 -23.39 1.84 -16.86
C ALA A 156 -23.19 2.50 -18.23
N TYR A 157 -23.05 1.69 -19.29
CA TYR A 157 -22.87 2.16 -20.67
C TYR A 157 -23.84 1.43 -21.62
N VAL A 158 -24.54 2.21 -22.45
CA VAL A 158 -25.59 1.72 -23.36
C VAL A 158 -25.12 1.50 -24.80
N ASN A 159 -23.88 1.90 -25.10
CA ASN A 159 -23.34 2.00 -26.47
C ASN A 159 -22.09 1.14 -26.72
N GLU A 160 -21.76 0.19 -25.85
CA GLU A 160 -20.76 -0.86 -26.11
C GLU A 160 -21.42 -2.18 -26.51
#